data_AF-A0E8B2-F1
#
_entry.id   AF-A0E8B2-F1
#
_cell.length_a   1.000
_cell.length_b   1.000
_cell.length_c   1.000
_cell.angle_alpha   90.00
_cell.angle_beta   90.00
_cell.angle_gamma   90.00
#
_symmetry.space_group_name_H-M   'P 1'
#
loop_
_entity.id
_entity.type
_entity.pdbx_description
1 polymer ?
#
loop_
_entity_poly.entity_id
_entity_poly.type
_entity_poly.pdbx_seq_one_letter_code
_entity_poly.pdbx_strand_id
1 'polypeptide(L)'
;MNNACCVKLILEDRTIGNLLRTNLLKQKEVTFSRQRQIHPLQHTIEIKVKTKGTIKPYDAIEKTLKDLSEEFKNLEDEWARARKVAEKEKHLMKLEI
;
A
#
# COMPACT_ATOMS: atom_id res chain seq x y z
N MET A 1 -4.55 8.18 25.90
CA MET A 1 -4.96 7.69 24.56
C MET A 1 -4.07 6.53 24.18
N ASN A 2 -4.62 5.44 23.64
CA ASN A 2 -3.82 4.27 23.24
C ASN A 2 -3.14 4.59 21.88
N ASN A 3 -1.84 4.86 21.91
CA ASN A 3 -1.05 5.27 20.74
C ASN A 3 -0.32 4.09 20.07
N ALA A 4 -0.62 2.87 20.47
CA ALA A 4 -0.12 1.66 19.83
C ALA A 4 -1.26 0.66 19.57
N CYS A 5 -1.18 -0.06 18.47
CA CYS A 5 -2.08 -1.18 18.20
C CYS A 5 -1.33 -2.33 17.50
N CYS A 6 -1.92 -3.52 17.56
CA CYS A 6 -1.50 -4.71 16.83
C CYS A 6 -2.73 -5.24 16.09
N VAL A 7 -2.69 -5.22 14.76
CA VAL A 7 -3.79 -5.69 13.90
C VAL A 7 -3.39 -7.03 13.28
N LYS A 8 -4.29 -8.00 13.33
CA LYS A 8 -4.15 -9.28 12.63
C LYS A 8 -4.90 -9.21 11.30
N LEU A 9 -4.24 -9.57 10.22
CA LEU A 9 -4.83 -9.71 8.90
C LEU A 9 -4.85 -11.19 8.55
N ILE A 10 -6.05 -11.73 8.35
CA ILE A 10 -6.30 -13.15 8.07
C ILE A 10 -6.40 -13.32 6.56
N LEU A 11 -5.90 -14.46 6.05
CA LEU A 11 -5.81 -14.78 4.63
C LEU A 11 -4.92 -13.82 3.83
N GLU A 12 -3.95 -13.20 4.51
CA GLU A 12 -3.02 -12.24 3.94
C GLU A 12 -1.57 -12.65 4.16
N ASP A 13 -0.67 -12.05 3.38
CA ASP A 13 0.76 -12.37 3.38
C ASP A 13 1.69 -11.14 3.34
N ARG A 14 2.97 -11.38 3.05
CA ARG A 14 3.99 -10.31 3.04
C ARG A 14 3.76 -9.25 1.96
N THR A 15 2.93 -9.51 0.95
CA THR A 15 2.63 -8.57 -0.14
C THR A 15 1.92 -7.34 0.41
N ILE A 16 0.70 -7.50 0.94
CA ILE A 16 -0.03 -6.39 1.57
C ILE A 16 0.68 -5.91 2.85
N GLY A 17 1.29 -6.83 3.61
CA GLY A 17 1.94 -6.51 4.88
C GLY A 17 3.14 -5.59 4.72
N ASN A 18 3.99 -5.83 3.73
CA ASN A 18 5.12 -4.95 3.43
C ASN A 18 4.63 -3.61 2.85
N LEU A 19 3.67 -3.64 1.92
CA LEU A 19 3.12 -2.44 1.32
C LEU A 19 2.54 -1.50 2.39
N LEU A 20 1.70 -2.02 3.29
CA LEU A 20 1.10 -1.23 4.35
C LEU A 20 2.17 -0.73 5.35
N ARG A 21 3.14 -1.58 5.71
CA ARG A 21 4.25 -1.21 6.59
C ARG A 21 5.04 -0.02 6.05
N THR A 22 5.47 -0.08 4.79
CA THR A 22 6.30 0.97 4.18
C THR A 22 5.55 2.28 4.06
N ASN A 23 4.26 2.24 3.70
CA ASN A 23 3.47 3.46 3.55
C ASN A 23 3.07 4.08 4.89
N LEU A 24 2.83 3.27 5.93
CA LEU A 24 2.65 3.79 7.29
C LEU A 24 3.87 4.58 7.78
N LEU A 25 5.09 4.14 7.48
CA LEU A 25 6.32 4.85 7.87
C LEU A 25 6.53 6.18 7.12
N LYS A 26 5.81 6.43 6.02
CA LYS A 26 5.83 7.73 5.33
C LYS A 26 5.04 8.80 6.10
N GLN A 27 4.08 8.40 6.94
CA GLN A 27 3.30 9.34 7.76
C GLN A 27 4.14 9.91 8.91
N LYS A 28 4.20 11.23 9.05
CA LYS A 28 5.00 11.91 10.08
C LYS A 28 4.51 11.62 11.50
N GLU A 29 3.26 11.22 11.65
CA GLU A 29 2.59 10.89 12.90
C GLU A 29 2.90 9.47 13.38
N VAL A 30 3.40 8.60 12.49
CA VAL A 30 3.78 7.22 12.81
C VAL A 30 5.24 7.18 13.22
N THR A 31 5.51 6.57 14.38
CA THR A 31 6.88 6.39 14.92
C THR A 31 7.42 4.99 14.69
N PHE A 32 6.52 4.00 14.55
CA PHE A 32 6.88 2.61 14.38
C PHE A 32 5.82 1.89 13.55
N SER A 33 6.27 1.11 12.58
CA SER A 33 5.44 0.15 11.86
C SER A 33 6.26 -1.11 11.57
N ARG A 34 5.74 -2.27 11.96
CA ARG A 34 6.36 -3.57 11.69
C ARG A 34 5.30 -4.58 11.34
N GLN A 35 5.56 -5.32 10.26
CA GLN A 35 4.82 -6.54 9.93
C GLN A 35 5.56 -7.77 10.45
N ARG A 36 4.80 -8.81 10.81
CA ARG A 36 5.29 -10.14 11.14
C ARG A 36 4.32 -11.20 10.61
N GLN A 37 4.82 -12.16 9.83
CA GLN A 37 4.11 -13.41 9.59
C GLN A 37 4.12 -14.25 10.87
N ILE A 38 2.95 -14.71 11.32
CA ILE A 38 2.82 -15.44 12.59
C ILE A 38 3.50 -16.81 12.47
N HIS A 39 3.21 -17.54 11.39
CA HIS A 39 3.78 -18.84 11.06
C HIS A 39 3.86 -19.02 9.54
N PRO A 40 4.91 -19.66 8.98
CA PRO A 40 5.04 -19.90 7.54
C PRO A 40 3.85 -20.61 6.89
N LEU A 41 3.26 -21.59 7.60
CA LEU A 41 2.12 -22.39 7.14
C LEU A 41 0.75 -21.74 7.41
N GLN A 42 0.70 -20.54 7.99
CA GLN A 42 -0.55 -19.82 8.22
C GLN A 42 -0.56 -18.55 7.36
N HIS A 43 -1.65 -18.37 6.61
CA HIS A 43 -1.93 -17.15 5.87
C HIS A 43 -2.45 -16.09 6.85
N THR A 44 -1.61 -15.65 7.77
CA THR A 44 -1.96 -14.61 8.74
C THR A 44 -0.71 -13.81 9.08
N ILE A 45 -0.86 -12.49 8.99
CA ILE A 45 0.17 -11.54 9.36
C ILE A 45 -0.34 -10.62 10.49
N GLU A 46 0.61 -10.11 11.27
CA GLU A 46 0.37 -9.06 12.26
C GLU A 46 1.08 -7.79 11.83
N ILE A 47 0.41 -6.66 12.00
CA ILE A 47 0.99 -5.32 11.82
C ILE A 47 0.89 -4.57 13.14
N LYS A 48 2.05 -4.17 13.66
CA LYS A 48 2.17 -3.35 14.86
C LYS A 48 2.48 -1.92 14.47
N VAL A 49 1.65 -1.00 14.95
CA VAL A 49 1.76 0.43 14.65
C VAL A 49 1.82 1.21 15.95
N LYS A 50 2.73 2.19 16.03
CA LYS A 50 2.80 3.17 17.12
C LYS A 50 2.84 4.57 16.55
N THR A 51 1.94 5.44 17.02
CA THR A 51 1.88 6.85 16.65
C THR A 51 2.50 7.74 17.72
N LYS A 52 2.77 9.00 17.38
CA LYS A 52 3.22 10.04 18.33
C LYS A 52 2.17 10.39 19.39
N GLY A 53 0.95 9.87 19.27
CA GLY A 53 -0.17 10.18 20.16
C GLY A 53 -1.08 11.32 19.66
N THR A 54 -0.74 11.96 18.54
CA THR A 54 -1.57 12.99 17.88
C THR A 54 -2.77 12.41 17.15
N ILE A 55 -2.63 11.19 16.60
CA ILE A 55 -3.71 10.43 15.94
C ILE A 55 -3.77 9.02 16.51
N LYS A 56 -4.93 8.36 16.42
CA LYS A 56 -5.04 6.95 16.80
C LYS A 56 -4.33 6.09 15.73
N PRO A 57 -3.69 4.99 16.13
CA PRO A 57 -3.04 4.08 15.19
C PRO A 57 -3.99 3.51 14.12
N TYR A 58 -5.25 3.29 14.47
CA TYR A 58 -6.26 2.80 13.53
C TYR A 58 -6.53 3.83 12.41
N ASP A 59 -6.69 5.10 12.77
CA ASP A 59 -6.91 6.20 11.82
C ASP A 59 -5.71 6.32 10.84
N ALA A 60 -4.49 6.12 11.34
CA ALA A 60 -3.28 6.10 10.50
C ALA A 60 -3.31 4.95 9.48
N ILE A 61 -3.76 3.76 9.89
CA ILE A 61 -3.92 2.59 9.02
C ILE A 61 -5.00 2.85 7.97
N GLU A 62 -6.18 3.33 8.38
CA GLU A 62 -7.28 3.62 7.48
C GLU A 62 -6.90 4.67 6.43
N LYS A 63 -6.23 5.76 6.87
CA LYS A 63 -5.70 6.78 5.96
C LYS A 63 -4.73 6.16 4.94
N THR A 64 -3.78 5.34 5.39
CA THR A 64 -2.82 4.70 4.48
C THR A 64 -3.52 3.83 3.42
N LEU A 65 -4.56 3.10 3.81
CA LEU A 65 -5.32 2.26 2.88
C LEU A 65 -6.08 3.10 1.84
N LYS A 66 -6.67 4.23 2.26
CA LYS A 66 -7.34 5.17 1.34
C LYS A 66 -6.33 5.79 0.37
N ASP A 67 -5.21 6.30 0.88
CA ASP A 67 -4.14 6.90 0.07
C ASP A 67 -3.62 5.89 -0.98
N LEU A 68 -3.40 4.62 -0.58
CA LEU A 68 -2.97 3.56 -1.49
C LEU A 68 -4.04 3.22 -2.54
N SER A 69 -5.31 3.19 -2.15
CA SER A 69 -6.40 2.92 -3.09
C SER A 69 -6.50 4.00 -4.18
N GLU A 70 -6.29 5.26 -3.80
CA GLU A 70 -6.26 6.39 -4.74
C GLU A 70 -5.00 6.36 -5.61
N GLU A 71 -3.83 6.06 -5.03
CA GLU A 71 -2.57 5.91 -5.78
C GLU A 71 -2.68 4.81 -6.84
N PHE A 72 -3.28 3.66 -6.52
CA PHE A 72 -3.46 2.58 -7.50
C PHE A 72 -4.43 2.94 -8.62
N LYS A 73 -5.50 3.70 -8.34
CA LYS A 73 -6.41 4.20 -9.38
C LYS A 73 -5.69 5.16 -10.32
N ASN A 74 -4.91 6.10 -9.76
CA ASN A 74 -4.14 7.04 -10.57
C ASN A 74 -3.11 6.31 -11.45
N LEU A 75 -2.42 5.31 -10.89
CA LEU A 75 -1.47 4.49 -11.64
C LEU A 75 -2.15 3.72 -12.78
N GLU A 76 -3.33 3.15 -12.55
CA GLU A 76 -4.11 2.44 -13.57
C GLU A 76 -4.50 3.38 -14.73
N ASP A 77 -4.98 4.58 -14.41
CA ASP A 77 -5.34 5.60 -15.39
C ASP A 77 -4.13 6.08 -16.21
N GLU A 78 -3.01 6.35 -15.56
CA GLU A 78 -1.77 6.75 -16.21
C GLU A 78 -1.24 5.65 -17.13
N TRP A 79 -1.26 4.40 -16.65
CA TRP A 79 -0.87 3.25 -17.45
C TRP A 79 -1.75 3.07 -18.69
N ALA A 80 -3.06 3.20 -18.55
CA ALA A 80 -4.00 3.10 -19.67
C ALA A 80 -3.76 4.20 -20.72
N ARG A 81 -3.43 5.42 -20.30
CA ARG A 81 -3.05 6.52 -21.22
C ARG A 81 -1.74 6.21 -21.94
N ALA A 82 -0.70 5.84 -21.19
CA ALA A 82 0.62 5.52 -21.75
C ALA A 82 0.55 4.38 -22.77
N ARG A 83 -0.23 3.33 -22.47
CA ARG A 83 -0.45 2.21 -23.38
C ARG A 83 -1.08 2.64 -24.71
N LYS A 84 -2.11 3.51 -24.67
CA LYS A 84 -2.75 4.02 -25.89
C LYS A 84 -1.80 4.82 -26.77
N VAL A 85 -0.91 5.60 -26.17
CA VAL A 85 0.13 6.36 -26.90
C VAL A 85 1.10 5.38 -27.58
N ALA A 86 1.63 4.43 -26.84
CA ALA A 86 2.57 3.43 -27.36
C ALA A 86 1.96 2.57 -28.49
N GLU A 87 0.68 2.19 -28.39
CA GLU A 87 -0.01 1.44 -29.45
C GLU A 87 -0.17 2.26 -30.73
N LYS A 88 -0.46 3.56 -30.63
CA LYS A 88 -0.54 4.47 -31.78
C LYS A 88 0.80 4.66 -32.46
N GLU A 89 1.86 4.91 -31.69
CA GLU A 89 3.23 5.06 -32.21
C GLU A 89 3.67 3.79 -32.95
N LYS A 90 3.42 2.61 -32.36
CA LYS A 90 3.70 1.32 -33.00
C LYS A 90 2.90 1.11 -34.29
N HIS A 91 1.68 1.63 -34.38
CA HIS A 91 0.87 1.54 -35.59
C HIS A 91 1.41 2.47 -36.69
N LEU A 92 1.76 3.72 -36.36
CA LEU A 92 2.34 4.69 -37.30
C LEU A 92 3.66 4.17 -37.89
N MET A 93 4.55 3.64 -37.05
CA MET A 93 5.83 3.05 -37.52
C MET A 93 5.66 1.90 -38.51
N LYS A 94 4.52 1.18 -38.50
CA LYS A 94 4.25 0.10 -39.45
C LYS A 94 3.73 0.60 -40.80
N LEU A 95 3.22 1.83 -40.86
CA LEU A 95 2.71 2.45 -42.09
C LEU A 95 3.81 3.17 -42.88
N GLU A 96 4.94 3.46 -42.24
CA GLU A 96 6.11 4.14 -42.84
C GLU A 96 7.11 3.18 -43.51
N ILE A 97 6.80 1.87 -43.56
CA ILE A 97 7.56 0.81 -44.24
C ILE A 97 6.67 0.19 -45.32
#